data_AF-A0A0U5H702-F1
#
_entry.id   AF-A0A0U5H702-F1
#
_cell.length_a   1.000
_cell.length_b   1.000
_cell.length_c   1.000
_cell.angle_alpha   90.00
_cell.angle_beta   90.00
_cell.angle_gamma   90.00
#
_symmetry.space_group_name_H-M   'P 1'
#
loop_
_entity.id
_entity.type
_entity.pdbx_description
1 polymer ?
#
loop_
_entity_poly.entity_id
_entity_poly.type
_entity_poly.pdbx_seq_one_letter_code
_entity_poly.pdbx_strand_id
1 'polypeptide(L)'
;MALPTWATHLTVALNIVTLVATTVACTFASIAAVGFRGTEWGRALAPLPVVFAAMTVSTGATLHPATPADGGQPAVVLWGVAVVAIALSCWRFVTLVTERRVVGR
;
A
#
# COMPACT_ATOMS: atom_id res chain seq x y z
N MET A 1 24.22 -16.32 3.24
CA MET A 1 25.43 -15.45 3.37
C MET A 1 25.01 -14.21 4.13
N ALA A 2 25.75 -13.80 5.16
CA ALA A 2 25.49 -12.54 5.83
C ALA A 2 25.81 -11.38 4.88
N LEU A 3 24.91 -10.42 4.76
CA LEU A 3 25.15 -9.20 3.97
C LEU A 3 26.31 -8.41 4.60
N PRO A 4 27.15 -7.74 3.78
CA PRO A 4 28.13 -6.81 4.31
C PRO A 4 27.43 -5.67 5.07
N THR A 5 28.04 -5.18 6.14
CA THR A 5 27.43 -4.25 7.11
C THR A 5 26.82 -3.00 6.47
N TRP A 6 27.46 -2.44 5.44
CA TRP A 6 26.94 -1.30 4.69
C TRP A 6 25.61 -1.59 3.99
N ALA A 7 25.42 -2.81 3.47
CA ALA A 7 24.19 -3.22 2.81
C ALA A 7 23.05 -3.36 3.82
N THR A 8 23.35 -3.87 5.02
CA THR A 8 22.38 -3.92 6.12
C THR A 8 21.92 -2.53 6.55
N HIS A 9 22.83 -1.57 6.71
CA HIS A 9 22.48 -0.18 7.04
C HIS A 9 21.63 0.48 5.94
N LEU A 10 21.95 0.23 4.67
CA LEU A 10 21.18 0.73 3.53
C LEU A 10 19.76 0.16 3.50
N THR A 11 19.61 -1.15 3.72
CA THR A 11 18.29 -1.81 3.76
C THR A 11 17.42 -1.26 4.90
N VAL A 12 17.98 -1.06 6.08
CA VAL A 12 17.26 -0.46 7.21
C VAL A 12 16.84 0.98 6.87
N ALA A 13 17.73 1.79 6.31
CA ALA A 13 17.40 3.15 5.90
C ALA A 13 16.27 3.19 4.85
N LEU A 14 16.32 2.32 3.84
CA LEU A 14 15.26 2.20 2.84
C LEU A 14 13.92 1.80 3.47
N ASN A 15 13.91 0.82 4.37
CA ASN A 15 12.70 0.41 5.07
C ASN A 15 12.10 1.54 5.92
N ILE A 16 12.93 2.35 6.58
CA ILE A 16 12.47 3.54 7.32
C ILE A 16 11.83 4.55 6.38
N VAL A 17 12.48 4.86 5.25
CA VAL A 17 11.95 5.79 4.24
C VAL A 17 10.62 5.26 3.69
N THR A 18 10.53 3.96 3.37
CA THR A 18 9.30 3.31 2.92
C THR A 18 8.21 3.38 3.97
N LEU A 19 8.52 3.18 5.25
CA LEU A 19 7.55 3.29 6.33
C LEU A 19 6.99 4.71 6.42
N VAL A 20 7.85 5.73 6.39
CA VAL A 20 7.44 7.14 6.43
C VAL A 20 6.57 7.48 5.22
N ALA A 21 7.02 7.13 4.01
CA ALA A 21 6.30 7.41 2.77
C ALA A 21 4.91 6.74 2.73
N THR A 22 4.84 5.46 3.12
CA THR A 22 3.56 4.71 3.13
C THR A 22 2.61 5.23 4.20
N THR A 23 3.11 5.65 5.36
CA THR A 23 2.29 6.25 6.42
C THR A 23 1.67 7.58 5.97
N VAL A 24 2.47 8.44 5.34
CA VAL A 24 2.01 9.71 4.75
C VAL A 24 0.97 9.43 3.65
N ALA A 25 1.25 8.49 2.75
CA ALA A 25 0.32 8.10 1.70
C ALA A 25 -0.99 7.51 2.25
N CYS A 26 -0.92 6.72 3.33
CA CYS A 26 -2.09 6.19 4.03
C CYS A 26 -2.99 7.32 4.56
N THR A 27 -2.38 8.36 5.11
CA THR A 27 -3.08 9.54 5.64
C THR A 27 -3.82 10.26 4.52
N PHE A 28 -3.12 10.58 3.42
CA PHE A 28 -3.75 11.23 2.26
C PHE A 28 -4.82 10.37 1.60
N ALA A 29 -4.59 9.06 1.48
CA ALA A 29 -5.58 8.13 0.94
C ALA A 29 -6.83 8.06 1.82
N SER A 30 -6.68 8.09 3.14
CA SER A 30 -7.79 8.11 4.09
C SER A 30 -8.59 9.41 3.98
N ILE A 31 -7.91 10.57 3.91
CA ILE A 31 -8.54 11.87 3.68
C ILE A 31 -9.31 11.87 2.36
N ALA A 32 -8.71 11.36 1.28
CA ALA A 32 -9.35 11.26 -0.02
C ALA A 32 -10.57 10.33 0.02
N ALA A 33 -10.46 9.15 0.66
CA ALA A 33 -11.56 8.20 0.77
C ALA A 33 -12.77 8.80 1.52
N VAL A 34 -12.52 9.61 2.56
CA VAL A 34 -13.57 10.34 3.27
C VAL A 34 -14.14 11.48 2.40
N GLY A 35 -13.27 12.25 1.74
CA GLY A 35 -13.67 13.38 0.90
C GLY A 35 -14.49 12.99 -0.33
N PHE A 36 -14.24 11.81 -0.89
CA PHE A 36 -14.96 11.28 -2.06
C PHE A 36 -16.11 10.33 -1.69
N ARG A 37 -16.48 10.22 -0.40
CA ARG A 37 -17.51 9.30 0.05
C ARG A 37 -18.85 9.58 -0.64
N GLY A 38 -19.47 8.54 -1.20
CA GLY A 38 -20.73 8.64 -1.94
C GLY A 38 -20.58 9.02 -3.43
N THR A 39 -19.37 9.31 -3.89
CA THR A 39 -19.08 9.55 -5.32
C THR A 39 -18.57 8.28 -6.00
N GLU A 40 -18.65 8.24 -7.33
CA GLU A 40 -18.05 7.17 -8.16
C GLU A 40 -16.54 7.03 -7.89
N TRP A 41 -15.84 8.16 -7.72
CA TRP A 41 -14.42 8.19 -7.37
C TRP A 41 -14.15 7.58 -5.99
N GLY A 42 -15.05 7.78 -5.02
CA GLY A 42 -14.97 7.14 -3.71
C GLY A 42 -14.99 5.62 -3.79
N ARG A 43 -15.77 5.04 -4.72
CA ARG A 43 -15.78 3.58 -4.93
C ARG A 43 -14.44 3.08 -5.50
N ALA A 44 -13.83 3.82 -6.42
CA ALA A 44 -12.51 3.50 -6.96
C ALA A 44 -11.39 3.64 -5.92
N LEU A 45 -11.43 4.69 -5.09
CA LEU A 45 -10.39 4.99 -4.11
C LEU A 45 -10.54 4.19 -2.80
N ALA A 46 -11.70 3.60 -2.54
CA ALA A 46 -11.99 2.84 -1.32
C ALA A 46 -10.94 1.78 -0.91
N PRO A 47 -10.26 1.06 -1.82
CA PRO A 47 -9.26 0.07 -1.42
C PRO A 47 -7.88 0.67 -1.11
N LEU A 48 -7.58 1.92 -1.50
CA LEU A 48 -6.26 2.54 -1.33
C LEU A 48 -5.83 2.70 0.14
N PRO A 49 -6.70 3.12 1.09
CA PRO A 49 -6.32 3.15 2.50
C PRO A 49 -5.88 1.78 3.02
N VAL A 50 -6.51 0.70 2.53
CA VAL A 50 -6.17 -0.68 2.90
C VAL A 50 -4.79 -1.07 2.36
N VAL A 51 -4.46 -0.68 1.12
CA VAL A 51 -3.12 -0.90 0.53
C VAL A 51 -2.06 -0.26 1.41
N PHE A 52 -2.20 1.03 1.70
CA PHE A 52 -1.19 1.75 2.45
C PHE A 52 -1.10 1.29 3.90
N ALA A 53 -2.22 1.00 4.56
CA ALA A 53 -2.22 0.43 5.90
C ALA A 53 -1.49 -0.93 5.94
N ALA A 54 -1.77 -1.82 4.98
CA ALA A 54 -1.10 -3.12 4.90
C ALA A 54 0.41 -2.97 4.68
N MET A 55 0.83 -2.05 3.80
CA MET A 55 2.25 -1.78 3.57
C MET A 55 2.94 -1.15 4.79
N THR A 56 2.27 -0.22 5.49
CA THR A 56 2.80 0.40 6.72
C THR A 56 2.98 -0.65 7.82
N VAL A 57 1.97 -1.49 8.06
CA VAL A 57 2.07 -2.57 9.07
C VAL A 57 3.15 -3.58 8.68
N SER A 58 3.22 -3.97 7.41
CA SER A 58 4.25 -4.90 6.93
C SER A 58 5.65 -4.34 7.13
N THR A 59 5.87 -3.08 6.76
CA THR A 59 7.19 -2.44 6.87
C THR A 59 7.58 -2.22 8.34
N GLY A 60 6.61 -1.87 9.20
CA GLY A 60 6.82 -1.75 10.63
C GLY A 60 7.19 -3.08 11.29
N ALA A 61 6.54 -4.18 10.87
CA ALA A 61 6.88 -5.52 11.32
C ALA A 61 8.31 -5.90 10.88
N THR A 62 8.70 -5.64 9.64
CA THR A 62 10.06 -5.94 9.15
C THR A 62 11.15 -5.12 9.87
N LEU A 63 10.82 -3.95 10.42
CA LEU A 63 11.75 -3.13 11.20
C LEU A 63 11.91 -3.57 12.66
N HIS A 64 11.03 -4.43 13.18
CA HIS A 64 11.08 -4.83 14.57
C HIS A 64 12.26 -5.80 14.83
N PRO A 65 13.07 -5.62 15.90
CA PRO A 65 14.32 -6.37 16.10
C PRO A 65 14.16 -7.88 16.26
N ALA A 66 12.97 -8.33 16.67
CA ALA A 66 12.67 -9.76 16.87
C ALA A 66 12.18 -10.47 15.59
N THR A 67 12.08 -9.76 14.48
CA THR A 67 11.47 -10.26 13.24
C THR A 67 12.57 -10.71 12.29
N PRO A 68 12.42 -11.87 11.61
CA PRO A 68 13.36 -12.30 10.58
C PRO A 68 13.53 -11.22 9.51
N ALA A 69 14.71 -11.15 8.88
CA ALA A 69 15.03 -10.13 7.86
C ALA A 69 14.03 -10.10 6.68
N ASP A 70 13.39 -11.24 6.40
CA ASP A 70 12.36 -11.36 5.35
C ASP A 70 10.95 -10.96 5.83
N GLY A 71 10.79 -10.47 7.06
CA GLY A 71 9.51 -10.13 7.69
C GLY A 71 8.63 -11.33 8.05
N GLY A 72 9.01 -12.54 7.65
CA GLY A 72 8.30 -13.79 7.91
C GLY A 72 6.96 -13.91 7.17
N GLN A 73 6.19 -14.94 7.52
CA GLN A 73 4.84 -15.15 6.96
C GLN A 73 3.89 -13.93 7.08
N PRO A 74 3.91 -13.13 8.16
CA PRO A 74 3.04 -11.96 8.28
C PRO A 74 3.28 -10.91 7.19
N ALA A 75 4.55 -10.64 6.85
CA ALA A 75 4.90 -9.68 5.81
C ALA A 75 4.40 -10.15 4.43
N VAL A 76 4.51 -11.45 4.13
CA VAL A 76 4.00 -12.05 2.89
C VAL A 76 2.49 -11.93 2.78
N VAL A 77 1.76 -12.19 3.87
CA VAL A 77 0.30 -12.05 3.91
C VAL A 77 -0.13 -10.61 3.66
N LEU A 78 0.50 -9.64 4.33
CA LEU A 78 0.20 -8.22 4.17
C LEU A 78 0.53 -7.71 2.77
N TRP A 79 1.60 -8.21 2.16
CA TRP A 79 1.91 -7.97 0.75
C TRP A 79 0.82 -8.52 -0.18
N GLY A 80 0.34 -9.74 0.08
CA GLY A 80 -0.77 -10.33 -0.67
C GLY A 80 -2.04 -9.47 -0.59
N VAL A 81 -2.38 -8.97 0.59
CA VAL A 81 -3.51 -8.06 0.80
C VAL A 81 -3.33 -6.77 0.00
N ALA A 82 -2.13 -6.17 0.03
CA ALA A 82 -1.83 -4.97 -0.72
C ALA A 82 -1.98 -5.20 -2.24
N VAL A 83 -1.46 -6.32 -2.77
CA VAL A 83 -1.57 -6.66 -4.20
C VAL A 83 -3.03 -6.82 -4.63
N VAL A 84 -3.84 -7.54 -3.86
CA VAL A 84 -5.27 -7.73 -4.16
C VAL A 84 -6.01 -6.39 -4.13
N ALA A 85 -5.74 -5.54 -3.14
CA ALA A 85 -6.37 -4.23 -3.04
C ALA A 85 -5.94 -3.27 -4.17
N ILE A 86 -4.68 -3.35 -4.63
CA ILE A 86 -4.20 -2.63 -5.83
C ILE A 86 -4.96 -3.12 -7.07
N ALA A 87 -5.05 -4.43 -7.28
CA ALA A 87 -5.75 -5.01 -8.42
C ALA A 87 -7.24 -4.57 -8.46
N LEU A 88 -7.91 -4.57 -7.31
CA LEU A 88 -9.29 -4.09 -7.19
C LEU A 88 -9.41 -2.58 -7.48
N SER A 89 -8.46 -1.78 -7.01
CA SER A 89 -8.43 -0.33 -7.29
C SER A 89 -8.25 -0.06 -8.79
N CYS A 90 -7.31 -0.75 -9.42
CA CYS A 90 -7.06 -0.67 -10.87
C CYS A 90 -8.29 -1.09 -11.67
N TRP A 91 -8.90 -2.23 -11.31
CA TRP A 91 -10.12 -2.71 -11.95
C TRP A 91 -11.24 -1.66 -11.87
N ARG A 92 -11.53 -1.14 -10.67
CA ARG A 92 -12.58 -0.13 -10.48
C ARG A 92 -12.30 1.18 -11.22
N PHE A 93 -11.04 1.57 -11.28
CA PHE A 93 -10.64 2.77 -12.04
C PHE A 93 -10.87 2.57 -13.53
N VAL A 94 -10.43 1.42 -14.07
CA VAL A 94 -10.64 1.08 -15.50
C VAL A 94 -12.13 1.05 -15.82
N THR A 95 -12.96 0.37 -15.02
CA THR A 95 -14.40 0.29 -15.27
C THR A 95 -15.06 1.67 -15.34
N LEU A 96 -14.75 2.55 -14.37
CA LEU A 96 -15.28 3.92 -14.35
C LEU A 96 -14.85 4.73 -15.57
N VAL A 97 -13.59 4.60 -16.00
CA VAL A 97 -13.09 5.31 -17.19
C VAL A 97 -13.76 4.78 -18.46
N THR A 98 -13.95 3.47 -18.58
CA THR A 98 -14.68 2.88 -19.72
C THR A 98 -16.14 3.29 -19.76
N GLU A 99 -16.86 3.26 -18.64
CA GLU A 99 -18.27 3.69 -18.56
C GLU A 99 -18.42 5.15 -19.01
N ARG A 100 -17.55 6.04 -18.53
CA ARG A 100 -17.56 7.46 -18.93
C ARG A 100 -17.22 7.67 -20.41
N ARG A 101 -16.34 6.86 -21.00
CA ARG A 101 -16.05 6.91 -22.44
C ARG A 101 -17.21 6.43 -23.31
N VAL A 102 -18.03 5.51 -22.80
CA VAL A 102 -19.20 4.96 -23.52
C VAL A 102 -20.40 5.90 -23.44
N VAL A 103 -20.66 6.52 -22.29
CA VAL A 103 -21.78 7.47 -22.09
C VAL A 103 -21.52 8.86 -22.67
N GLY A 104 -20.25 9.23 -22.86
CA GLY A 104 -19.85 10.51 -23.46
C GLY A 104 -19.93 10.59 -25.00
N ARG A 105 -20.62 9.64 -25.65
CA ARG A 105 -20.99 9.67 -27.08
C ARG A 105 -22.50 9.78 -27.21
#